data_AF-A0A2J4QCM1-F1
#
_entry.id   AF-A0A2J4QCM1-F1
#
_cell.length_a   1.000
_cell.length_b   1.000
_cell.length_c   1.000
_cell.angle_alpha   90.00
_cell.angle_beta   90.00
_cell.angle_gamma   90.00
#
_symmetry.space_group_name_H-M   'P 1'
#
loop_
_entity.id
_entity.type
_entity.pdbx_description
1 polymer ?
#
loop_
_entity_poly.entity_id
_entity_poly.type
_entity_poly.pdbx_seq_one_letter_code
_entity_poly.pdbx_strand_id
1 'polypeptide(L)' 'CYAVPSPKDMWSVRLREFGARFGALADLYIFKREPRFLGPLIPIPALQEVPDGAQSYPAVTPQQLLELQKKEK' A
#
# COMPACT_ATOMS: atom_id res chain seq x y z
N CYS A 1 14.57 -15.03 12.75
CA CYS A 1 14.82 -14.45 11.41
C CYS A 1 16.27 -14.00 11.33
N TYR A 2 16.98 -14.32 10.25
CA TYR A 2 18.36 -13.87 10.03
C TYR A 2 18.31 -12.52 9.29
N ALA A 3 18.81 -11.45 9.90
CA ALA A 3 18.95 -10.18 9.20
C ALA A 3 20.15 -10.26 8.26
N VAL A 4 19.95 -9.91 6.99
CA VAL A 4 21.06 -9.84 6.02
C VAL A 4 22.07 -8.83 6.53
N PRO A 5 23.36 -9.17 6.63
CA PRO A 5 24.37 -8.25 7.12
C PRO A 5 24.41 -7.01 6.23
N SER A 6 24.47 -5.84 6.86
CA SER A 6 24.67 -4.58 6.16
C SER A 6 25.97 -4.63 5.35
N PRO A 7 25.99 -4.12 4.11
CA PRO A 7 27.20 -4.10 3.31
C PRO A 7 28.30 -3.31 4.04
N LYS A 8 29.54 -3.82 3.96
CA LYS A 8 30.71 -3.20 4.60
C LYS A 8 31.01 -1.82 4.02
N ASP A 9 30.74 -1.62 2.74
CA ASP A 9 30.88 -0.34 2.05
C ASP A 9 29.52 0.17 1.53
N MET A 10 29.06 1.24 2.15
CA MET A 10 27.78 1.90 1.87
C MET A 10 27.84 2.80 0.63
N TRP A 11 29.02 3.12 0.11
CA TRP A 11 29.17 4.11 -0.96
C TRP A 11 28.49 3.67 -2.27
N SER A 12 28.68 2.40 -2.64
CA SER A 12 28.04 1.81 -3.83
C SER A 12 26.51 1.80 -3.74
N VAL A 13 25.95 1.52 -2.56
CA VAL A 13 24.50 1.55 -2.29
C VAL A 13 23.98 2.97 -2.43
N ARG A 14 24.65 3.95 -1.81
CA ARG A 14 24.25 5.36 -1.87
C ARG A 14 24.30 5.93 -3.29
N LEU A 15 25.34 5.60 -4.06
CA LEU A 15 25.44 6.04 -5.46
C LEU A 15 24.30 5.48 -6.29
N ARG A 16 23.94 4.20 -6.08
CA ARG A 16 22.81 3.58 -6.77
C ARG A 16 21.48 4.18 -6.36
N GLU A 17 21.27 4.43 -5.07
CA GLU A 17 20.05 5.07 -4.57
C GLU A 17 19.88 6.47 -5.16
N PHE A 18 20.95 7.26 -5.14
CA PHE A 18 20.97 8.58 -5.75
C PHE A 18 20.69 8.47 -7.26
N GLY A 19 21.43 7.64 -7.99
CA GLY A 19 21.23 7.40 -9.41
C GLY A 19 19.79 6.99 -9.76
N ALA A 20 19.17 6.13 -8.94
CA ALA A 20 17.77 5.73 -9.12
C ALA A 20 16.79 6.90 -8.93
N ARG A 21 17.02 7.77 -7.94
CA ARG A 21 16.19 8.96 -7.71
C ARG A 21 16.29 9.96 -8.87
N PHE A 22 17.51 10.24 -9.35
CA PHE A 22 17.70 11.12 -10.51
C PHE A 22 17.17 10.50 -11.80
N GLY A 23 17.34 9.18 -11.96
CA GLY A 23 16.77 8.43 -13.07
C GLY A 23 15.25 8.59 -13.13
N ALA A 24 14.55 8.46 -12.00
CA ALA A 24 13.11 8.67 -11.93
C ALA A 24 12.70 10.12 -12.29
N LEU A 25 13.45 11.12 -11.82
CA LEU A 25 13.19 12.52 -12.19
C LEU A 25 13.39 12.76 -13.69
N ALA A 26 14.47 12.24 -14.28
CA ALA A 26 14.72 12.33 -15.71
C ALA A 26 13.62 11.61 -16.52
N ASP A 27 13.18 10.45 -16.04
CA ASP A 27 12.12 9.67 -16.66
C ASP A 27 10.79 10.44 -16.72
N LEU A 28 10.42 11.10 -15.61
CA LEU A 28 9.20 11.90 -15.51
C LEU A 28 9.26 13.20 -16.33
N TYR A 29 10.37 13.93 -16.26
CA TYR A 29 10.43 15.30 -16.79
C TYR A 29 11.02 15.40 -18.20
N ILE A 30 12.03 14.59 -18.52
CA ILE A 30 12.72 14.60 -19.82
C ILE A 30 12.07 13.59 -20.76
N PHE A 31 11.97 12.33 -20.33
CA PHE A 31 11.49 11.25 -21.18
C PHE A 31 9.97 11.09 -21.17
N LYS A 32 9.27 11.85 -20.32
CA LYS A 32 7.79 11.83 -20.17
C LYS A 32 7.25 10.41 -20.04
N ARG A 33 7.99 9.53 -19.35
CA ARG A 33 7.52 8.18 -19.09
C ARG A 33 6.36 8.24 -18.11
N GLU A 34 5.20 7.86 -18.60
CA GLU A 34 4.02 7.69 -17.77
C GLU A 34 4.19 6.45 -16.88
N PRO A 35 3.71 6.50 -15.62
CA PRO A 35 3.68 5.33 -14.76
C PRO A 35 2.75 4.28 -15.37
N ARG A 36 3.33 3.27 -16.02
CA ARG A 36 2.57 2.16 -16.57
C ARG A 36 2.24 1.20 -15.44
N PHE A 37 0.96 1.06 -15.15
CA PHE A 37 0.48 -0.04 -14.32
C PHE A 37 0.73 -1.33 -15.12
N LEU A 38 1.56 -2.23 -14.60
CA LEU A 38 1.89 -3.50 -15.25
C LEU A 38 0.73 -4.52 -15.21
N GLY A 39 -0.39 -4.15 -14.59
CA GLY A 39 -1.60 -4.96 -14.49
C GLY A 39 -2.74 -4.43 -15.36
N PRO A 40 -3.81 -5.23 -15.53
CA PRO A 40 -5.05 -4.74 -16.12
C PRO A 40 -5.61 -3.58 -15.29
N LEU A 41 -6.18 -2.59 -15.97
CA LEU A 41 -6.93 -1.51 -15.32
C LEU A 41 -8.23 -2.11 -14.77
N ILE A 42 -8.21 -2.52 -13.50
CA ILE A 42 -9.40 -3.01 -12.81
C ILE A 42 -10.14 -1.79 -12.27
N PRO A 43 -11.39 -1.53 -12.71
CA PRO A 43 -12.16 -0.43 -12.17
C PRO A 43 -12.44 -0.69 -10.68
N ILE A 44 -12.32 0.35 -9.87
CA ILE A 44 -12.78 0.29 -8.48
C ILE A 44 -14.30 0.05 -8.55
N PRO A 45 -14.83 -1.02 -7.95
CA PRO A 45 -16.26 -1.25 -7.93
C PRO A 45 -16.95 -0.04 -7.30
N ALA A 46 -18.06 0.37 -7.89
CA ALA A 46 -18.87 1.46 -7.34
C ALA A 46 -19.24 1.15 -5.89
N LEU A 47 -19.39 2.19 -5.08
CA LEU A 47 -19.95 2.07 -3.74
C LEU A 47 -21.25 1.28 -3.84
N GLN A 48 -21.28 0.10 -3.22
CA GLN A 48 -22.49 -0.70 -3.13
C GLN A 48 -23.48 0.11 -2.28
N GLU A 49 -24.61 0.50 -2.88
CA GLU A 49 -25.72 1.10 -2.14
C GLU A 49 -26.22 0.03 -1.16
N VAL A 50 -25.81 0.17 0.09
CA VAL A 50 -26.28 -0.66 1.18
C VAL A 50 -27.70 -0.16 1.51
N PRO A 51 -28.72 -1.03 1.48
CA PRO A 51 -30.09 -0.64 1.85
C PRO A 51 -30.11 0.05 3.21
N ASP A 52 -30.97 1.04 3.38
CA ASP A 52 -31.16 1.75 4.65
C ASP A 52 -31.53 0.75 5.76
N GLY A 53 -30.54 0.32 6.54
CA GLY A 53 -30.70 -0.69 7.61
C GLY A 53 -29.88 -1.97 7.44
N ALA A 54 -29.15 -2.16 6.34
CA ALA A 54 -28.20 -3.25 6.20
C ALA A 54 -26.83 -2.87 6.80
N GLN A 55 -26.21 -3.82 7.49
CA GLN A 55 -24.92 -3.62 8.16
C GLN A 55 -23.78 -3.60 7.12
N SER A 56 -23.23 -2.44 6.83
CA SER A 56 -22.08 -2.25 5.92
C SER A 56 -20.76 -2.65 6.57
N TYR A 57 -19.66 -2.68 5.81
CA TYR A 57 -18.34 -2.90 6.40
C TYR A 57 -17.91 -1.66 7.21
N PRO A 58 -17.43 -1.82 8.46
CA PRO A 58 -17.28 -3.07 9.19
C PRO A 58 -18.61 -3.64 9.70
N ALA A 59 -18.78 -4.96 9.57
CA ALA A 59 -20.02 -5.68 9.89
C ALA A 59 -20.44 -5.61 11.39
N VAL A 60 -19.61 -5.02 12.24
CA VAL A 60 -19.84 -4.92 13.68
C VAL A 60 -19.35 -3.56 14.16
N THR A 61 -20.15 -2.91 15.01
CA THR A 61 -19.73 -1.66 15.67
C THR A 61 -18.66 -1.96 16.73
N PRO A 62 -17.75 -1.01 17.02
CA PRO A 62 -16.72 -1.23 18.04
C PRO A 62 -17.29 -1.56 19.43
N GLN A 63 -18.48 -1.08 19.75
CA GLN A 63 -19.16 -1.38 21.01
C GLN A 63 -19.61 -2.85 21.09
N GLN A 64 -20.19 -3.38 20.01
CA GLN A 64 -20.57 -4.79 19.91
C GLN A 64 -19.36 -5.73 19.97
N LEU A 65 -18.20 -5.32 19.44
CA LEU A 65 -16.96 -6.10 19.56
C LEU A 65 -16.51 -6.26 21.03
N LEU A 66 -16.63 -5.20 21.84
CA LEU A 66 -16.30 -5.25 23.27
C LEU A 66 -17.24 -6.16 24.05
N GLU A 67 -18.51 -6.23 23.66
CA GLU A 67 -19.50 -7.12 24.28
C GLU A 67 -19.24 -8.59 23.93
N LEU A 68 -18.90 -8.88 22.67
CA LEU A 68 -18.51 -10.23 22.23
C LEU A 68 -17.27 -10.71 22.99
N GLN A 69 -16.25 -9.85 23.14
CA GLN A 69 -15.04 -10.17 23.88
C GLN A 69 -15.28 -10.41 25.38
N LYS A 70 -16.28 -9.76 25.97
CA LYS A 70 -16.68 -10.00 27.37
C LYS A 70 -17.44 -11.31 27.55
N LYS A 71 -18.15 -11.77 26.52
CA LYS A 71 -18.95 -13.00 26.54
C LYS A 71 -18.14 -14.26 26.30
N GLU A 72 -16.93 -14.12 25.75
CA GLU A 72 -15.98 -15.20 25.46
C GLU A 72 -15.04 -15.51 26.64
N LYS A 73 -15.09 -14.72 27.71
CA LYS A 73 -14.41 -14.97 28.99
C LYS A 73 -15.36 -15.59 30.00
#